data_AF-A0A916MAF8-F1
#
_entry.id   AF-A0A916MAF8-F1
#
_cell.length_a   1.000
_cell.length_b   1.000
_cell.length_c   1.000
_cell.angle_alpha   90.00
_cell.angle_beta   90.00
_cell.angle_gamma   90.00
#
_symmetry.space_group_name_H-M   'P 1'
#
loop_
_entity.id
_entity.type
_entity.pdbx_description
1 polymer ?
#
loop_
_entity_poly.entity_id
_entity_poly.type
_entity_poly.pdbx_seq_one_letter_code
_entity_poly.pdbx_strand_id
1 'polypeptide(L)'
;MTNPMLSGGDAATFDDPLAMLLACHVRIRKQLATLARLERHLPEHGHDEDARAAARAILRYFDSAAVQHHEDEEASLLPRLVARAADARPLADRLLREHGELAARWRSLRPLLSGIAAAQRSVLPPKLVHDIASAYRAHIEVEESELIPLARATLPAGEIAAIGREMAERRGVAIPG
;
A
#
# COMPACT_ATOMS: atom_id res chain seq x y z
N MET A 1 -18.38 19.01 -5.23
CA MET A 1 -18.69 17.60 -4.90
C MET A 1 -17.72 17.17 -3.82
N THR A 2 -18.21 16.97 -2.61
CA THR A 2 -17.42 16.65 -1.42
C THR A 2 -16.95 15.20 -1.49
N ASN A 3 -15.64 14.97 -1.51
CA ASN A 3 -15.04 13.64 -1.55
C ASN A 3 -15.17 12.98 -0.16
N PRO A 4 -15.91 11.87 0.02
CA PRO A 4 -16.16 11.29 1.35
C PRO A 4 -15.06 10.30 1.79
N MET A 5 -13.82 10.46 1.31
CA MET A 5 -12.72 9.51 1.58
C MET A 5 -11.99 9.71 2.91
N LEU A 6 -12.47 10.61 3.77
CA LEU A 6 -11.92 10.80 5.12
C LEU A 6 -13.06 10.66 6.14
N SER A 7 -13.23 9.46 6.69
CA SER A 7 -14.02 9.27 7.90
C SER A 7 -13.26 8.37 8.87
N GLY A 8 -12.76 9.01 9.94
CA GLY A 8 -12.71 8.44 11.29
C GLY A 8 -11.35 7.98 11.82
N GLY A 9 -10.73 8.85 12.64
CA GLY A 9 -9.69 8.52 13.63
C GLY A 9 -8.33 9.14 13.31
N ASP A 10 -7.98 10.25 13.99
CA ASP A 10 -6.68 10.96 13.92
C ASP A 10 -5.99 10.85 12.56
N ALA A 11 -6.74 11.23 11.52
CA ALA A 11 -6.37 10.92 10.15
C ALA A 11 -5.07 11.66 9.82
N ALA A 12 -3.99 10.90 9.62
CA ALA A 12 -2.75 11.41 9.07
C ALA A 12 -3.08 12.33 7.89
N THR A 13 -2.82 13.62 8.07
CA THR A 13 -3.06 14.62 7.03
C THR A 13 -1.85 14.64 6.12
N PHE A 14 -1.99 15.30 4.98
CA PHE A 14 -0.85 15.53 4.08
C PHE A 14 0.23 16.45 4.69
N ASP A 15 -0.01 17.03 5.88
CA ASP A 15 0.97 17.83 6.62
C ASP A 15 2.02 16.95 7.34
N ASP A 16 1.73 15.66 7.57
CA ASP A 16 2.70 14.64 7.96
C ASP A 16 2.67 13.47 6.97
N PRO A 17 3.33 13.61 5.80
CA PRO A 17 3.32 12.59 4.76
C PRO A 17 3.94 11.28 5.21
N LEU A 18 4.92 11.31 6.12
CA LEU A 18 5.55 10.10 6.65
C LEU A 18 4.59 9.34 7.58
N ALA A 19 3.80 10.04 8.42
CA ALA A 19 2.72 9.41 9.17
C ALA A 19 1.63 8.84 8.25
N MET A 20 1.36 9.48 7.11
CA MET A 20 0.40 8.97 6.14
C MET A 20 0.88 7.69 5.44
N LEU A 21 2.17 7.57 5.10
CA LEU A 21 2.78 6.33 4.62
C LEU A 21 2.62 5.21 5.67
N LEU A 22 2.95 5.49 6.93
CA LEU A 22 2.73 4.52 8.03
C LEU A 22 1.25 4.12 8.17
N ALA A 23 0.32 5.05 8.01
CA ALA A 23 -1.10 4.74 8.00
C ALA A 23 -1.50 3.87 6.80
N CYS A 24 -0.87 4.04 5.62
CA CYS A 24 -1.02 3.13 4.48
C CYS A 24 -0.55 1.72 4.84
N HIS A 25 0.56 1.56 5.55
CA HIS A 25 1.06 0.25 5.96
C HIS A 25 0.07 -0.50 6.87
N VAL A 26 -0.56 0.20 7.82
CA VAL A 26 -1.63 -0.37 8.66
C VAL A 26 -2.78 -0.87 7.80
N ARG A 27 -3.19 -0.10 6.79
CA ARG A 27 -4.26 -0.48 5.87
C ARG A 27 -3.86 -1.66 4.98
N ILE A 28 -2.62 -1.71 4.48
CA ILE A 28 -2.09 -2.87 3.73
C ILE A 28 -2.17 -4.13 4.60
N ARG A 29 -1.66 -4.08 5.84
CA ARG A 29 -1.71 -5.21 6.79
C ARG A 29 -3.15 -5.70 7.03
N LYS A 30 -4.12 -4.79 7.17
CA LYS A 30 -5.55 -5.14 7.31
C LYS A 30 -6.09 -5.86 6.08
N GLN A 31 -5.72 -5.44 4.87
CA GLN A 31 -6.15 -6.13 3.64
C GLN A 31 -5.50 -7.50 3.49
N LEU A 32 -4.23 -7.66 3.86
CA LEU A 32 -3.57 -8.96 3.87
C LEU A 32 -4.20 -9.93 4.89
N ALA A 33 -4.58 -9.44 6.06
CA ALA A 33 -5.33 -10.22 7.04
C ALA A 33 -6.71 -10.63 6.50
N THR A 34 -7.35 -9.75 5.74
CA THR A 34 -8.64 -10.03 5.07
C THR A 34 -8.46 -11.08 3.97
N LEU A 35 -7.39 -11.02 3.18
CA LEU A 35 -7.05 -12.02 2.18
C LEU A 35 -6.84 -13.41 2.81
N ALA A 36 -6.12 -13.48 3.93
CA ALA A 36 -5.90 -14.74 4.64
C ALA A 36 -7.19 -15.32 5.24
N ARG A 37 -8.10 -14.48 5.74
CA ARG A 37 -9.43 -14.95 6.20
C ARG A 37 -10.28 -15.44 5.04
N LEU A 38 -10.27 -14.71 3.91
CA LEU A 38 -10.98 -15.10 2.70
C LEU A 38 -10.52 -16.47 2.21
N GLU A 39 -9.21 -16.71 2.15
CA GLU A 39 -8.65 -17.99 1.75
C GLU A 39 -9.19 -19.17 2.58
N ARG A 40 -9.29 -19.04 3.90
CA ARG A 40 -9.86 -20.06 4.78
C ARG A 40 -11.38 -20.18 4.73
N HIS A 41 -12.09 -19.12 4.36
CA HIS A 41 -13.56 -19.08 4.31
C HIS A 41 -14.10 -19.83 3.09
N LEU A 42 -13.41 -19.71 1.96
CA LEU A 42 -13.85 -20.20 0.66
C LEU A 42 -14.17 -21.71 0.58
N PRO A 43 -13.41 -22.63 1.22
CA PRO A 43 -13.70 -24.07 1.16
C PRO A 43 -15.03 -24.46 1.81
N GLU A 44 -15.43 -23.75 2.86
CA GLU A 44 -16.64 -24.05 3.65
C GLU A 44 -17.88 -23.35 3.10
N HIS A 45 -17.72 -22.11 2.60
CA HIS A 45 -18.85 -21.23 2.26
C HIS A 45 -18.95 -20.91 0.77
N GLY A 46 -17.98 -21.35 -0.04
CA GLY A 46 -17.93 -21.01 -1.46
C GLY A 46 -17.77 -19.50 -1.67
N HIS A 47 -18.43 -18.97 -2.69
CA HIS A 47 -18.42 -17.53 -3.03
C HIS A 47 -19.66 -16.81 -2.48
N ASP A 48 -20.00 -17.05 -1.22
CA ASP A 48 -21.08 -16.32 -0.54
C ASP A 48 -20.86 -14.79 -0.55
N GLU A 49 -21.87 -14.05 -0.08
CA GLU A 49 -21.80 -12.59 -0.16
C GLU A 49 -20.64 -12.00 0.65
N ASP A 50 -20.26 -12.62 1.76
CA ASP A 50 -19.12 -12.22 2.58
C ASP A 50 -17.79 -12.42 1.83
N ALA A 51 -17.61 -13.57 1.18
CA ALA A 51 -16.44 -13.83 0.34
C ALA A 51 -16.32 -12.82 -0.80
N ARG A 52 -17.45 -12.54 -1.47
CA ARG A 52 -17.50 -11.58 -2.58
C ARG A 52 -17.21 -10.16 -2.10
N ALA A 53 -17.76 -9.75 -0.96
CA ALA A 53 -17.53 -8.45 -0.35
C ALA A 53 -16.06 -8.26 0.05
N ALA A 54 -15.46 -9.27 0.68
CA ALA A 54 -14.04 -9.28 1.03
C ALA A 54 -13.15 -9.15 -0.21
N ALA A 55 -13.43 -9.93 -1.27
CA ALA A 55 -12.69 -9.84 -2.53
C ALA A 55 -12.77 -8.44 -3.16
N ARG A 56 -13.97 -7.84 -3.21
CA ARG A 56 -14.15 -6.47 -3.70
C ARG A 56 -13.42 -5.43 -2.85
N ALA A 57 -13.38 -5.60 -1.53
CA ALA A 57 -12.66 -4.69 -0.64
C ALA A 57 -11.14 -4.71 -0.88
N ILE A 58 -10.58 -5.92 -1.03
CA ILE A 58 -9.15 -6.11 -1.34
C ILE A 58 -8.83 -5.51 -2.72
N LEU A 59 -9.65 -5.81 -3.74
CA LEU A 59 -9.48 -5.26 -5.09
C LEU A 59 -9.47 -3.74 -5.09
N ARG A 60 -10.47 -3.09 -4.49
CA ARG A 60 -10.53 -1.62 -4.44
C ARG A 60 -9.27 -1.00 -3.83
N TYR A 61 -8.73 -1.61 -2.77
CA TYR A 61 -7.56 -1.08 -2.10
C TYR A 61 -6.29 -1.22 -2.94
N PHE A 62 -6.01 -2.43 -3.44
CA PHE A 62 -4.77 -2.69 -4.18
C PHE A 62 -4.79 -2.15 -5.61
N ASP A 63 -5.96 -1.91 -6.21
CA ASP A 63 -6.07 -1.27 -7.53
C ASP A 63 -5.88 0.26 -7.47
N SER A 64 -5.85 0.87 -6.28
CA SER A 64 -5.74 2.33 -6.13
C SER A 64 -4.73 2.73 -5.06
N ALA A 65 -5.10 2.64 -3.78
CA ALA A 65 -4.33 3.15 -2.66
C ALA A 65 -2.92 2.54 -2.57
N ALA A 66 -2.75 1.25 -2.88
CA ALA A 66 -1.42 0.62 -2.88
C ALA A 66 -0.53 1.12 -4.04
N VAL A 67 -1.12 1.41 -5.20
CA VAL A 67 -0.40 1.98 -6.34
C VAL A 67 0.06 3.39 -6.00
N GLN A 68 -0.83 4.21 -5.44
CA GLN A 68 -0.51 5.56 -5.00
C GLN A 68 0.55 5.56 -3.88
N HIS A 69 0.50 4.60 -2.95
CA HIS A 69 1.51 4.45 -1.89
C HIS A 69 2.92 4.29 -2.49
N HIS A 70 3.13 3.33 -3.39
CA HIS A 70 4.43 3.17 -4.03
C HIS A 70 4.77 4.43 -4.86
N GLU A 71 3.82 5.03 -5.59
CA GLU A 71 4.09 6.26 -6.35
C GLU A 71 4.52 7.45 -5.44
N ASP A 72 3.99 7.53 -4.22
CA ASP A 72 4.43 8.52 -3.23
C ASP A 72 5.90 8.32 -2.86
N GLU A 73 6.34 7.07 -2.74
CA GLU A 73 7.73 6.73 -2.41
C GLU A 73 8.65 6.91 -3.62
N GLU A 74 8.30 6.30 -4.74
CA GLU A 74 9.08 6.22 -5.97
C GLU A 74 9.28 7.60 -6.63
N ALA A 75 8.22 8.40 -6.73
CA ALA A 75 8.27 9.68 -7.43
C ALA A 75 8.77 10.82 -6.53
N SER A 76 8.63 10.69 -5.22
CA SER A 76 8.82 11.83 -4.31
C SER A 76 9.79 11.61 -3.18
N LEU A 77 9.64 10.53 -2.41
CA LEU A 77 10.46 10.31 -1.23
C LEU A 77 11.87 9.82 -1.58
N LEU A 78 11.97 8.72 -2.33
CA LEU A 78 13.23 8.06 -2.65
C LEU A 78 14.19 8.96 -3.44
N PRO A 79 13.78 9.71 -4.48
CA PRO A 79 14.69 10.59 -5.22
C PRO A 79 15.31 11.68 -4.35
N ARG A 80 14.52 12.27 -3.43
CA ARG A 80 14.99 13.30 -2.49
C ARG A 80 15.96 12.73 -1.48
N LEU A 81 15.70 11.53 -1.00
CA LEU A 81 16.59 10.86 -0.06
C LEU A 81 17.95 10.53 -0.69
N VAL A 82 17.94 9.95 -1.89
CA VAL A 82 19.16 9.64 -2.66
C VAL A 82 19.98 10.89 -2.99
N ALA A 83 19.33 12.03 -3.26
CA ALA A 83 20.02 13.28 -3.54
C ALA A 83 20.78 13.85 -2.34
N ARG A 84 20.41 13.46 -1.11
CA ARG A 84 20.96 14.02 0.14
C ARG A 84 21.85 13.04 0.91
N ALA A 85 21.62 11.75 0.74
CA ALA A 85 22.30 10.68 1.45
C ALA A 85 22.79 9.63 0.44
N ALA A 86 24.10 9.62 0.16
CA ALA A 86 24.68 8.70 -0.82
C ALA A 86 24.52 7.22 -0.41
N ASP A 87 24.47 6.96 0.90
CA ASP A 87 24.18 5.67 1.52
C ASP A 87 22.70 5.27 1.42
N ALA A 88 21.79 6.16 1.00
CA ALA A 88 20.39 5.81 0.74
C ALA A 88 20.17 5.10 -0.60
N ARG A 89 21.14 5.17 -1.55
CA ARG A 89 21.01 4.58 -2.89
C ARG A 89 20.74 3.06 -2.85
N PRO A 90 21.49 2.24 -2.09
CA PRO A 90 21.23 0.79 -2.02
C PRO A 90 19.85 0.44 -1.46
N LEU A 91 19.38 1.20 -0.46
CA LEU A 91 18.04 1.04 0.11
C LEU A 91 16.97 1.39 -0.93
N ALA A 92 17.10 2.52 -1.62
CA ALA A 92 16.18 2.91 -2.68
C ALA A 92 16.13 1.88 -3.82
N ASP A 93 17.29 1.40 -4.28
CA ASP A 93 17.35 0.36 -5.31
C ASP A 93 16.70 -0.95 -4.87
N ARG A 94 16.81 -1.31 -3.58
CA ARG A 94 16.13 -2.47 -3.01
C ARG A 94 14.62 -2.30 -3.04
N LEU A 95 14.11 -1.19 -2.51
CA LEU A 95 12.67 -0.94 -2.41
C LEU A 95 12.00 -0.90 -3.79
N LEU A 96 12.63 -0.25 -4.77
CA LEU A 96 12.14 -0.23 -6.15
C LEU A 96 12.03 -1.64 -6.78
N ARG A 97 12.99 -2.52 -6.49
CA ARG A 97 12.89 -3.93 -6.93
C ARG A 97 11.74 -4.65 -6.22
N GLU A 98 11.61 -4.47 -4.92
CA GLU A 98 10.54 -5.07 -4.12
C GLU A 98 9.15 -4.57 -4.58
N HIS A 99 8.97 -3.28 -4.88
CA HIS A 99 7.75 -2.73 -5.47
C HIS A 99 7.38 -3.44 -6.78
N GLY A 100 8.36 -3.68 -7.66
CA GLY A 100 8.17 -4.44 -8.90
C GLY A 100 7.73 -5.89 -8.65
N GLU A 101 8.31 -6.56 -7.66
CA GLU A 101 7.93 -7.92 -7.25
C GLU A 101 6.51 -7.96 -6.66
N LEU A 102 6.15 -6.99 -5.81
CA LEU A 102 4.81 -6.86 -5.24
C LEU A 102 3.76 -6.61 -6.34
N ALA A 103 4.07 -5.76 -7.32
CA ALA A 103 3.22 -5.53 -8.48
C ALA A 103 3.05 -6.80 -9.33
N ALA A 104 4.11 -7.59 -9.52
CA ALA A 104 4.03 -8.88 -10.22
C ALA A 104 3.11 -9.87 -9.48
N ARG A 105 3.24 -9.97 -8.17
CA ARG A 105 2.39 -10.83 -7.34
C ARG A 105 0.93 -10.38 -7.34
N TRP A 106 0.68 -9.06 -7.31
CA TRP A 106 -0.67 -8.51 -7.44
C TRP A 106 -1.31 -8.88 -8.78
N ARG A 107 -0.57 -8.78 -9.90
CA ARG A 107 -1.06 -9.20 -11.22
C ARG A 107 -1.50 -10.67 -11.24
N SER A 108 -0.84 -11.55 -10.48
CA SER A 108 -1.23 -12.95 -10.35
C SER A 108 -2.48 -13.16 -9.46
N LEU A 109 -2.61 -12.39 -8.37
CA LEU A 109 -3.73 -12.52 -7.42
C LEU A 109 -5.03 -11.88 -7.91
N ARG A 110 -4.93 -10.71 -8.55
CA ARG A 110 -6.05 -9.89 -8.99
C ARG A 110 -7.14 -10.64 -9.78
N PRO A 111 -6.83 -11.48 -10.80
CA PRO A 111 -7.88 -12.21 -11.53
C PRO A 111 -8.60 -13.26 -10.66
N LEU A 112 -7.92 -13.83 -9.66
CA LEU A 112 -8.54 -14.79 -8.74
C LEU A 112 -9.58 -14.10 -7.85
N LEU A 113 -9.21 -12.94 -7.28
CA LEU A 113 -10.13 -12.13 -6.50
C LEU A 113 -11.30 -11.61 -7.35
N SER A 114 -11.05 -11.25 -8.60
CA SER A 114 -12.09 -10.82 -9.53
C SER A 114 -13.11 -11.94 -9.79
N GLY A 115 -12.63 -13.18 -9.99
CA GLY A 115 -13.49 -14.35 -10.14
C GLY A 115 -14.33 -14.63 -8.88
N ILE A 116 -13.75 -14.45 -7.69
CA ILE A 116 -14.49 -14.60 -6.42
C ILE A 116 -15.57 -13.54 -6.30
N ALA A 117 -15.23 -12.27 -6.52
CA ALA A 117 -16.19 -11.16 -6.49
C ALA A 117 -17.37 -11.38 -7.47
N ALA A 118 -17.08 -11.97 -8.64
CA ALA A 118 -18.05 -12.30 -9.68
C ALA A 118 -18.82 -13.61 -9.46
N ALA A 119 -18.63 -14.30 -8.33
CA ALA A 119 -19.25 -15.61 -8.05
C ALA A 119 -18.88 -16.72 -9.08
N GLN A 120 -17.71 -16.62 -9.70
CA GLN A 120 -17.21 -17.55 -10.72
C GLN A 120 -16.09 -18.46 -10.19
N ARG A 121 -15.62 -18.21 -8.96
CA ARG A 121 -14.51 -18.92 -8.33
C ARG A 121 -14.72 -18.96 -6.83
N SER A 122 -14.31 -20.06 -6.21
CA SER A 122 -14.30 -20.22 -4.75
C SER A 122 -12.98 -20.83 -4.24
N VAL A 123 -11.86 -20.56 -4.93
CA VAL A 123 -10.54 -21.11 -4.55
C VAL A 123 -9.45 -20.05 -4.70
N LEU A 124 -8.72 -19.81 -3.62
CA LEU A 124 -7.45 -19.11 -3.59
C LEU A 124 -6.33 -20.11 -3.26
N PRO A 125 -5.21 -20.15 -4.03
CA PRO A 125 -4.09 -21.02 -3.68
C PRO A 125 -3.44 -20.57 -2.35
N PRO A 126 -3.38 -21.43 -1.32
CA PRO A 126 -2.86 -21.03 0.00
C PRO A 126 -1.42 -20.52 -0.06
N LYS A 127 -0.58 -21.15 -0.89
CA LYS A 127 0.80 -20.71 -1.12
C LYS A 127 0.88 -19.29 -1.68
N LEU A 128 0.04 -18.94 -2.66
CA LEU A 128 0.04 -17.60 -3.25
C LEU A 128 -0.35 -16.53 -2.21
N VAL A 129 -1.36 -16.83 -1.39
CA VAL A 129 -1.81 -15.95 -0.30
C VAL A 129 -0.70 -15.76 0.73
N HIS A 130 -0.04 -16.85 1.14
CA HIS A 130 1.09 -16.79 2.05
C HIS A 130 2.25 -15.96 1.47
N ASP A 131 2.67 -16.24 0.24
CA ASP A 131 3.82 -15.59 -0.36
C ASP A 131 3.61 -14.07 -0.54
N ILE A 132 2.38 -13.65 -0.88
CA ILE A 132 2.02 -12.22 -0.97
C ILE A 132 2.05 -11.54 0.39
N ALA A 133 1.43 -12.16 1.41
CA ALA A 133 1.41 -11.61 2.75
C ALA A 133 2.82 -11.50 3.35
N SER A 134 3.66 -12.50 3.13
CA SER A 134 5.04 -12.51 3.57
C SER A 134 5.89 -11.45 2.86
N ALA A 135 5.73 -11.28 1.54
CA ALA A 135 6.46 -10.27 0.78
C ALA A 135 6.12 -8.84 1.25
N TYR A 136 4.83 -8.50 1.36
CA TYR A 136 4.43 -7.18 1.87
C TYR A 136 4.89 -6.93 3.30
N ARG A 137 4.82 -7.94 4.18
CA ARG A 137 5.28 -7.78 5.57
C ARG A 137 6.78 -7.49 5.64
N ALA A 138 7.59 -8.23 4.87
CA ALA A 138 9.03 -8.01 4.82
C ALA A 138 9.38 -6.62 4.24
N HIS A 139 8.68 -6.22 3.18
CA HIS A 139 8.84 -4.92 2.56
C HIS A 139 8.49 -3.76 3.51
N ILE A 140 7.31 -3.81 4.12
CA ILE A 140 6.88 -2.79 5.10
C ILE A 140 7.84 -2.71 6.29
N GLU A 141 8.38 -3.84 6.76
CA GLU A 141 9.34 -3.83 7.86
C GLU A 141 10.59 -3.01 7.52
N VAL A 142 11.09 -3.12 6.29
CA VAL A 142 12.25 -2.35 5.80
C VAL A 142 11.89 -0.87 5.72
N GLU A 143 10.71 -0.56 5.20
CA GLU A 143 10.27 0.83 5.10
C GLU A 143 10.15 1.48 6.49
N GLU A 144 9.50 0.79 7.44
CA GLU A 144 9.28 1.31 8.78
C GLU A 144 10.54 1.39 9.64
N SER A 145 11.45 0.42 9.51
CA SER A 145 12.67 0.35 10.32
C SER A 145 13.88 1.09 9.72
N GLU A 146 13.92 1.27 8.40
CA GLU A 146 15.05 1.87 7.70
C GLU A 146 14.65 3.15 6.94
N LEU A 147 13.70 3.07 6.01
CA LEU A 147 13.36 4.20 5.12
C LEU A 147 12.79 5.40 5.87
N ILE A 148 11.75 5.18 6.68
CA ILE A 148 11.04 6.27 7.37
C ILE A 148 11.95 6.98 8.38
N PRO A 149 12.74 6.28 9.23
CA PRO A 149 13.71 6.92 10.10
C PRO A 149 14.77 7.72 9.34
N LEU A 150 15.30 7.17 8.24
CA LEU A 150 16.29 7.86 7.40
C LEU A 150 15.69 9.13 6.78
N ALA A 151 14.47 9.06 6.26
CA ALA A 151 13.75 10.22 5.75
C ALA A 151 13.56 11.32 6.81
N ARG A 152 13.17 10.95 8.04
CA ARG A 152 13.02 11.90 9.16
C ARG A 152 14.33 12.57 9.55
N ALA A 153 15.44 11.83 9.49
CA ALA A 153 16.76 12.35 9.86
C ALA A 153 17.40 13.22 8.77
N THR A 154 17.11 12.95 7.50
CA THR A 154 17.83 13.53 6.36
C THR A 154 17.08 14.67 5.67
N LEU A 155 15.75 14.58 5.57
CA LEU A 155 14.96 15.52 4.77
C LEU A 155 14.57 16.77 5.59
N PRO A 156 14.83 17.98 5.06
CA PRO A 156 14.40 19.21 5.72
C PRO A 156 12.88 19.34 5.67
N ALA A 157 12.31 20.07 6.63
CA ALA A 157 10.87 20.27 6.74
C ALA A 157 10.20 20.78 5.43
N GLY A 158 10.90 21.62 4.66
CA GLY A 158 10.40 22.09 3.36
C GLY A 158 10.25 21.00 2.30
N GLU A 159 11.14 20.01 2.27
CA GLU A 159 11.04 18.86 1.37
C GLU A 159 9.95 17.90 1.83
N ILE A 160 9.83 17.67 3.14
CA ILE A 160 8.72 16.89 3.72
C ILE A 160 7.37 17.52 3.34
N ALA A 161 7.21 18.83 3.50
CA ALA A 161 5.99 19.52 3.11
C ALA A 161 5.72 19.44 1.59
N ALA A 162 6.75 19.44 0.75
CA ALA A 162 6.60 19.26 -0.69
C ALA A 162 6.09 17.86 -1.05
N ILE A 163 6.63 16.82 -0.41
CA ILE A 163 6.14 15.44 -0.56
C ILE A 163 4.66 15.36 -0.18
N GLY A 164 4.25 16.00 0.92
CA GLY A 164 2.84 16.07 1.34
C GLY A 164 1.91 16.65 0.29
N ARG A 165 2.30 17.77 -0.33
CA ARG A 165 1.55 18.38 -1.44
C ARG A 165 1.45 17.46 -2.65
N GLU A 166 2.55 16.85 -3.06
CA GLU A 166 2.59 15.89 -4.18
C GLU A 166 1.66 14.69 -3.90
N MET A 167 1.62 14.20 -2.65
CA MET A 167 0.69 13.14 -2.22
C MET A 167 -0.78 13.55 -2.29
N ALA A 168 -1.10 14.80 -1.95
CA ALA A 168 -2.45 15.32 -2.07
C ALA A 168 -2.86 15.47 -3.54
N GLU A 169 -1.96 15.98 -4.39
CA GLU A 169 -2.18 16.14 -5.83
C GLU A 169 -2.49 14.81 -6.51
N ARG A 170 -1.73 13.75 -6.22
CA ARG A 170 -2.00 12.38 -6.73
C ARG A 170 -3.39 11.85 -6.34
N ARG A 171 -4.00 12.42 -5.29
CA ARG A 171 -5.33 12.07 -4.77
C ARG A 171 -6.39 13.11 -5.12
N GLY A 172 -6.06 14.12 -5.93
CA GLY A 172 -6.98 15.18 -6.36
C GLY A 172 -7.40 16.12 -5.23
N VAL A 173 -6.59 16.23 -4.17
CA VAL A 173 -6.82 17.12 -3.02
C VAL A 173 -5.90 18.34 -3.16
N ALA A 174 -6.48 19.55 -3.11
CA ALA A 174 -5.69 20.78 -3.08
C ALA A 174 -5.33 21.13 -1.63
N ILE A 175 -4.04 21.31 -1.33
CA ILE A 175 -3.58 21.88 -0.05
C ILE A 175 -3.30 23.37 -0.30
N PRO A 176 -3.97 24.30 0.41
CA PRO A 176 -3.61 25.73 0.36
C PRO A 176 -2.17 25.94 0.83
N GLY A 177 -1.44 26.81 0.12
CA GLY A 177 -0.05 27.17 0.45
C GLY A 177 0.10 28.04 1.68
#